data_AF-A0A7Y5HJ66-F1
#
_entry.id   AF-A0A7Y5HJ66-F1
#
_cell.length_a   1.000
_cell.length_b   1.000
_cell.length_c   1.000
_cell.angle_alpha   90.00
_cell.angle_beta   90.00
_cell.angle_gamma   90.00
#
_symmetry.space_group_name_H-M   'P 1'
#
loop_
_entity.id
_entity.type
_entity.pdbx_description
1 polymer ?
#
loop_
_entity_poly.entity_id
_entity_poly.type
_entity_poly.pdbx_seq_one_letter_code
_entity_poly.pdbx_strand_id
1 'polypeptide(L)'
;LYRDGVLAKPAGYAAAFPDLLQFHESPTPIEQKLWTMFLEHRMRAFQGTFHASPDYALWYGWSELVRDLTEIRAEAKDLREKAGK
;
A
#
# COMPACT_ATOMS: atom_id res chain seq x y z
N LEU A 1 9.07 -0.01 -8.55
CA LEU A 1 9.82 -1.01 -7.77
C LEU A 1 9.98 -2.30 -8.55
N TYR A 2 8.94 -3.13 -8.72
CA TYR A 2 9.03 -4.34 -9.57
C TYR A 2 9.51 -4.06 -11.00
N ARG A 3 8.86 -3.14 -11.70
CA ARG A 3 9.28 -2.69 -13.04
C ARG A 3 10.74 -2.20 -13.09
N ASP A 4 11.19 -1.58 -12.00
CA ASP A 4 12.52 -0.98 -11.92
C ASP A 4 13.59 -2.02 -11.49
N GLY A 5 13.18 -3.28 -11.23
CA GLY A 5 14.04 -4.37 -10.76
C GLY A 5 14.52 -4.22 -9.32
N VAL A 6 13.97 -3.26 -8.56
CA VAL A 6 14.37 -2.99 -7.17
C VAL A 6 13.80 -4.02 -6.20
N LEU A 7 12.60 -4.52 -6.48
CA LEU A 7 12.00 -5.64 -5.76
C LEU A 7 11.94 -6.86 -6.68
N ALA A 8 12.27 -8.02 -6.14
CA ALA A 8 12.18 -9.29 -6.85
C ALA A 8 10.75 -9.84 -6.77
N LYS A 9 10.20 -10.27 -7.91
CA LYS A 9 8.87 -10.90 -7.96
C LYS A 9 8.87 -12.17 -7.08
N PRO A 10 7.92 -12.32 -6.13
CA PRO A 10 7.76 -13.56 -5.38
C PRO A 10 7.48 -14.74 -6.31
N ALA A 11 7.93 -15.94 -5.92
CA ALA A 11 7.74 -17.15 -6.72
C ALA A 11 6.25 -17.43 -6.99
N GLY A 12 5.39 -17.25 -5.98
CA GLY A 12 3.95 -17.50 -6.05
C GLY A 12 3.12 -16.44 -6.81
N TYR A 13 3.70 -15.28 -7.13
CA TYR A 13 2.95 -14.21 -7.80
C TYR A 13 2.82 -14.50 -9.30
N ALA A 14 1.61 -14.30 -9.85
CA ALA A 14 1.35 -14.48 -11.29
C ALA A 14 2.13 -13.49 -12.17
N ALA A 15 2.38 -12.28 -11.67
CA ALA A 15 3.12 -11.23 -12.36
C ALA A 15 3.95 -10.39 -11.37
N ALA A 16 4.91 -9.60 -11.87
CA ALA A 16 5.68 -8.64 -11.07
C ALA A 16 4.84 -7.38 -10.76
N PHE A 17 3.71 -7.62 -10.10
CA PHE A 17 2.72 -6.63 -9.71
C PHE A 17 2.23 -6.96 -8.30
N PRO A 18 1.92 -5.95 -7.46
CA PRO A 18 1.43 -6.21 -6.11
C PRO A 18 0.15 -7.05 -6.13
N ASP A 19 0.17 -8.19 -5.43
CA ASP A 19 -1.03 -9.00 -5.18
C ASP A 19 -1.65 -8.59 -3.83
N LEU A 20 -2.71 -7.79 -3.91
CA LEU A 20 -3.38 -7.22 -2.74
C LEU A 20 -4.23 -8.25 -1.97
N LEU A 21 -4.32 -9.49 -2.43
CA LEU A 21 -5.03 -10.58 -1.74
C LEU A 21 -4.09 -11.55 -1.00
N GLN A 22 -2.79 -11.49 -1.26
CA GLN A 22 -1.77 -12.35 -0.61
C GLN A 22 -1.06 -11.65 0.56
N PHE A 23 -1.82 -11.00 1.45
CA PHE A 23 -1.25 -10.19 2.55
C PHE A 23 -0.26 -10.93 3.46
N HIS A 24 -0.65 -12.11 3.95
CA HIS A 24 0.16 -12.88 4.88
C HIS A 24 1.49 -13.33 4.27
N GLU A 25 1.60 -13.29 2.94
CA GLU A 25 2.76 -13.71 2.17
C GLU A 25 3.49 -12.52 1.54
N SER A 26 3.04 -11.29 1.78
CA SER A 26 3.65 -10.06 1.27
C SER A 26 5.05 -9.89 1.87
N PRO A 27 6.12 -10.01 1.05
CA PRO A 27 7.48 -10.19 1.56
C PRO A 27 8.14 -8.90 2.05
N THR A 28 7.60 -7.73 1.72
CA THR A 28 8.22 -6.43 2.08
C THR A 28 7.28 -5.50 2.86
N PRO A 29 7.83 -4.64 3.73
CA PRO A 29 7.04 -3.66 4.49
C PRO A 29 6.24 -2.71 3.59
N ILE A 30 6.83 -2.22 2.49
CA ILE A 30 6.12 -1.37 1.53
C ILE A 30 4.89 -2.04 0.91
N GLU A 31 4.94 -3.36 0.67
CA GLU A 31 3.80 -4.11 0.15
C GLU A 31 2.73 -4.36 1.22
N GLN A 32 3.13 -4.65 2.46
CA GLN A 32 2.20 -4.76 3.60
C GLN A 32 1.47 -3.43 3.84
N LYS A 33 2.18 -2.31 3.70
CA LYS A 33 1.58 -0.96 3.80
C LYS A 33 0.61 -0.68 2.67
N LEU A 34 0.95 -1.04 1.43
CA LEU A 34 0.04 -0.94 0.29
C LEU A 34 -1.23 -1.78 0.51
N TRP A 35 -1.10 -2.94 1.13
CA TRP A 35 -2.25 -3.75 1.54
C TRP A 35 -3.14 -3.04 2.55
N THR A 36 -2.58 -2.51 3.65
CA THR A 36 -3.36 -1.77 4.66
C THR A 36 -4.06 -0.57 4.03
N MET A 37 -3.34 0.19 3.20
CA MET A 37 -3.90 1.29 2.43
C MET A 37 -5.13 0.85 1.62
N PHE A 38 -5.06 -0.29 0.95
CA PHE A 38 -6.09 -0.74 0.03
C PHE A 38 -7.28 -1.47 0.70
N LEU A 39 -7.03 -2.43 1.60
CA LEU A 39 -8.11 -3.20 2.24
C LEU A 39 -8.69 -2.54 3.48
N GLU A 40 -7.91 -1.74 4.21
CA GLU A 40 -8.38 -1.11 5.44
C GLU A 40 -8.78 0.35 5.19
N HIS A 41 -7.83 1.22 4.89
CA HIS A 41 -8.09 2.67 4.87
C HIS A 41 -9.01 3.10 3.72
N ARG A 42 -8.85 2.51 2.53
CA ARG A 42 -9.79 2.74 1.42
C ARG A 42 -11.20 2.27 1.77
N MET A 43 -11.33 1.14 2.46
CA MET A 43 -12.64 0.62 2.88
C MET A 43 -13.26 1.50 3.95
N ARG A 44 -12.48 2.05 4.88
CA ARG A 44 -12.96 3.03 5.87
C ARG A 44 -13.46 4.31 5.23
N ALA A 45 -12.73 4.84 4.25
CA ALA A 45 -13.17 6.00 3.48
C ALA A 45 -14.51 5.72 2.78
N PHE A 46 -14.60 4.59 2.05
CA PHE A 46 -15.83 4.18 1.36
C PHE A 46 -17.01 3.97 2.33
N GLN A 47 -16.81 3.16 3.38
CA GLN A 47 -17.87 2.84 4.34
C GLN A 47 -18.29 4.06 5.16
N GLY A 48 -17.34 4.93 5.55
CA GLY A 48 -17.62 6.17 6.24
C GLY A 48 -18.53 7.07 5.41
N THR A 49 -18.22 7.26 4.11
CA THR A 49 -19.08 8.02 3.22
C THR A 49 -20.44 7.34 3.02
N PHE A 50 -20.46 6.02 2.80
CA PHE A 50 -21.69 5.26 2.56
C PHE A 50 -22.66 5.29 3.75
N HIS A 51 -22.15 5.24 4.98
CA HIS A 51 -22.96 5.28 6.20
C HIS A 51 -23.07 6.67 6.83
N ALA A 52 -22.75 7.74 6.09
CA ALA A 52 -22.82 9.12 6.55
C ALA A 52 -22.05 9.41 7.86
N SER A 53 -20.89 8.79 8.04
CA SER A 53 -19.97 9.05 9.14
C SER A 53 -18.79 9.91 8.65
N PRO A 54 -18.86 11.25 8.78
CA PRO A 54 -17.85 12.15 8.24
C PRO A 54 -16.49 12.00 8.94
N ASP A 55 -16.49 11.77 10.25
CA ASP A 55 -15.29 11.56 11.04
C ASP A 55 -14.55 10.28 10.60
N TYR A 56 -15.30 9.19 10.39
CA TYR A 56 -14.75 7.92 9.94
C TYR A 56 -14.23 8.00 8.50
N ALA A 57 -14.96 8.66 7.61
CA ALA A 57 -14.55 8.83 6.23
C ALA A 57 -13.26 9.67 6.12
N LEU A 58 -13.19 10.76 6.89
CA LEU A 58 -12.08 11.71 6.85
C LEU A 58 -10.86 11.18 7.60
N TRP A 59 -10.96 11.02 8.92
CA TRP A 59 -9.78 10.78 9.77
C TRP A 59 -9.27 9.36 9.67
N TYR A 60 -10.17 8.38 9.68
CA TYR A 60 -9.80 6.97 9.68
C TYR A 60 -9.68 6.38 8.26
N GLY A 61 -10.21 7.09 7.25
CA GLY A 61 -10.14 6.72 5.84
C GLY A 61 -9.15 7.59 5.07
N TRP A 62 -9.59 8.79 4.68
CA TRP A 62 -8.83 9.66 3.78
C TRP A 62 -7.47 10.09 4.32
N SER A 63 -7.39 10.55 5.57
CA SER A 63 -6.14 11.00 6.18
C SER A 63 -5.11 9.86 6.24
N GLU A 64 -5.57 8.65 6.55
CA GLU A 64 -4.72 7.46 6.55
C GLU A 64 -4.23 7.08 5.14
N LEU A 65 -5.09 7.16 4.12
CA LEU A 65 -4.67 6.96 2.72
C LEU A 65 -3.58 7.95 2.29
N VAL A 66 -3.69 9.22 2.68
CA VAL A 66 -2.69 10.24 2.38
C VAL A 66 -1.37 9.95 3.10
N ARG A 67 -1.45 9.50 4.36
CA ARG A 67 -0.30 9.11 5.16
C ARG A 67 0.42 7.90 4.56
N ASP A 68 -0.30 6.83 4.24
CA ASP A 68 0.26 5.64 3.60
C ASP A 68 0.95 5.99 2.29
N LEU A 69 0.32 6.80 1.43
CA LEU A 69 0.92 7.20 0.15
C LEU A 69 2.24 7.96 0.36
N THR A 70 2.31 8.82 1.38
CA THR A 70 3.52 9.57 1.71
C THR A 70 4.63 8.63 2.17
N GLU A 71 4.31 7.71 3.07
CA GLU A 71 5.25 6.71 3.60
C GLU A 71 5.73 5.75 2.49
N ILE A 72 4.82 5.23 1.65
CA ILE A 72 5.16 4.36 0.50
C ILE A 72 6.10 5.09 -0.47
N ARG A 73 5.86 6.38 -0.75
CA ARG A 73 6.73 7.17 -1.63
C ARG A 73 8.12 7.35 -1.05
N ALA A 74 8.22 7.65 0.24
CA ALA A 74 9.49 7.78 0.94
C ALA A 74 10.28 6.45 0.92
N GLU A 75 9.64 5.35 1.33
CA GLU A 75 10.27 4.03 1.34
C GLU A 75 10.68 3.59 -0.07
N ALA A 76 9.85 3.85 -1.08
CA ALA A 76 10.19 3.55 -2.48
C ALA A 76 11.36 4.38 -3.02
N LYS A 77 11.59 5.59 -2.49
CA LYS A 77 12.76 6.41 -2.81
C LYS A 77 14.00 5.78 -2.18
N ASP A 78 13.96 5.49 -0.88
CA ASP A 78 15.07 4.89 -0.14
C ASP A 78 15.50 3.54 -0.73
N LEU A 79 14.54 2.71 -1.14
CA LEU A 79 14.81 1.42 -1.79
C LEU A 79 15.52 1.59 -3.14
N ARG A 80 15.15 2.61 -3.92
CA ARG A 80 15.82 2.91 -5.19
C ARG A 80 17.24 3.40 -4.99
N GLU A 81 17.45 4.31 -4.04
CA GLU A 81 18.78 4.83 -3.69
C GLU A 81 19.71 3.69 -3.25
N LYS A 82 19.24 2.79 -2.37
CA LYS A 82 20.00 1.60 -1.94
C LYS A 82 20.31 0.63 -3.07
N ALA A 83 19.45 0.55 -4.09
CA ALA A 83 19.65 -0.27 -5.27
C ALA A 83 20.49 0.41 -6.38
N GLY A 84 20.91 1.67 -6.18
CA GLY A 84 21.63 2.45 -7.20
C GLY A 84 20.76 2.77 -8.43
N LYS A 85 19.44 2.96 -8.22
CA LYS A 85 18.44 3.22 -9.26
C LYS A 85 17.85 4.62 -9.16
#